data_AF-A0A239HJ55-F1
#
_entry.id   AF-A0A239HJ55-F1
#
_cell.length_a   1.000
_cell.length_b   1.000
_cell.length_c   1.000
_cell.angle_alpha   90.00
_cell.angle_beta   90.00
_cell.angle_gamma   90.00
#
_symmetry.space_group_name_H-M   'P 1'
#
loop_
_entity.id
_entity.type
_entity.pdbx_description
1 polymer ?
#
loop_
_entity_poly.entity_id
_entity_poly.type
_entity_poly.pdbx_seq_one_letter_code
_entity_poly.pdbx_strand_id
1 'polypeptide(L)'
;MDRKITIQRASITHDAAFNEPRETWHNLYPNLWANKRSKSGKEVFSADQEIATEVMVFTIRYKPVLVTDRIVYEGRIYDILPPLNELGRRRYLEITASWSGETEEIPEGAIVLENGAYIVTEG
;
A
#
# COMPACT_ATOMS: atom_id res chain seq x y z
N MET A 1 7.77 3.45 15.64
CA MET A 1 7.43 2.92 14.31
C MET A 1 8.72 2.34 13.77
N ASP A 2 8.70 1.06 13.44
CA ASP A 2 9.86 0.17 13.31
C ASP A 2 10.01 -0.42 11.89
N ARG A 3 9.07 -0.09 11.00
CA ARG A 3 9.06 -0.51 9.60
C ARG A 3 8.86 0.70 8.70
N LYS A 4 9.39 0.62 7.48
CA LYS A 4 9.14 1.60 6.41
C LYS A 4 8.19 0.97 5.39
N ILE A 5 7.18 1.72 4.99
CA ILE A 5 6.23 1.36 3.92
C ILE A 5 6.21 2.47 2.88
N THR A 6 5.74 2.19 1.69
CA THR A 6 5.39 3.22 0.70
C THR A 6 3.89 3.15 0.44
N ILE A 7 3.22 4.29 0.44
CA ILE A 7 1.82 4.38 -0.01
C ILE A 7 1.83 4.89 -1.44
N GLN A 8 1.16 4.17 -2.32
CA GLN A 8 1.00 4.53 -3.72
C GLN A 8 -0.46 4.88 -4.03
N ARG A 9 -0.63 5.77 -4.98
CA ARG A 9 -1.94 6.17 -5.49
C ARG A 9 -1.97 6.01 -6.99
N ALA A 10 -3.09 5.51 -7.50
CA ALA A 10 -3.35 5.43 -8.92
C ALA A 10 -3.64 6.82 -9.51
N SER A 11 -3.11 7.06 -10.70
CA SER A 11 -3.54 8.13 -11.60
C SER A 11 -3.91 7.50 -12.94
N ILE A 12 -5.14 7.73 -13.39
CA ILE A 12 -5.60 7.29 -14.70
C ILE A 12 -5.19 8.36 -15.71
N THR A 13 -4.33 8.00 -16.64
CA THR A 13 -4.00 8.84 -17.78
C THR A 13 -4.61 8.22 -19.03
N HIS A 14 -5.28 9.04 -19.85
CA HIS A 14 -5.78 8.60 -21.16
C HIS A 14 -4.69 8.86 -22.19
N ASP A 15 -4.24 7.83 -22.89
CA ASP A 15 -3.27 7.99 -23.97
C ASP A 15 -3.95 8.70 -25.16
N ALA A 16 -3.30 9.73 -25.70
CA ALA A 16 -3.86 10.59 -26.75
C ALA A 16 -4.03 9.86 -28.10
N ALA A 17 -3.38 8.71 -28.29
CA ALA A 17 -3.43 7.97 -29.56
C ALA A 17 -4.55 6.91 -29.62
N PHE A 18 -4.94 6.30 -28.50
CA PHE A 18 -5.89 5.18 -28.48
C PHE A 18 -6.99 5.25 -27.40
N ASN A 19 -7.00 6.29 -26.55
CA ASN A 19 -7.99 6.50 -25.49
C ASN A 19 -8.14 5.29 -24.52
N GLU A 20 -7.16 4.38 -24.49
CA GLU A 20 -7.11 3.32 -23.50
C GLU A 20 -6.69 3.92 -22.15
N PRO A 21 -7.47 3.71 -21.06
CA PRO A 21 -7.09 4.21 -19.75
C PRO A 21 -5.89 3.41 -19.25
N ARG A 22 -4.75 4.10 -19.06
CA ARG A 22 -3.57 3.52 -18.45
C ARG A 22 -3.49 3.97 -17.00
N GLU A 23 -3.61 3.03 -16.08
CA GLU A 23 -3.39 3.28 -14.67
C GLU A 23 -1.88 3.34 -14.40
N THR A 24 -1.44 4.42 -13.77
CA THR A 24 -0.05 4.60 -13.32
C THR A 24 -0.04 4.82 -11.83
N TRP A 25 0.76 4.05 -11.10
CA TRP A 25 0.89 4.14 -9.66
C TRP A 25 2.07 5.02 -9.28
N HIS A 26 1.82 6.07 -8.48
CA HIS A 26 2.87 6.97 -8.01
C HIS A 26 3.07 6.85 -6.50
N ASN A 27 4.32 6.97 -6.06
CA ASN A 27 4.70 6.96 -4.64
C ASN A 27 4.21 8.25 -3.94
N LEU A 28 3.00 8.21 -3.39
CA LEU A 28 2.42 9.34 -2.65
C LEU A 28 3.18 9.63 -1.35
N TYR A 29 3.54 8.59 -0.60
CA TYR A 29 4.32 8.70 0.63
C TYR A 29 5.44 7.64 0.67
N PRO A 30 6.64 7.94 0.12
CA PRO A 30 7.77 7.01 0.18
C PRO A 30 8.39 6.94 1.58
N ASN A 31 8.92 5.77 1.97
CA ASN A 31 9.65 5.55 3.22
C ASN A 31 8.90 5.96 4.51
N LEU A 32 7.58 5.83 4.50
CA LEU A 32 6.73 6.19 5.62
C LEU A 32 6.94 5.22 6.79
N TRP A 33 7.25 5.77 7.96
CA TRP A 33 7.35 4.98 9.19
C TRP A 33 5.99 4.43 9.60
N ALA A 34 5.93 3.12 9.80
CA ALA A 34 4.77 2.37 10.26
C ALA A 34 5.14 1.43 11.41
N ASN A 35 4.15 1.07 12.22
CA ASN A 35 4.20 -0.12 13.05
C ASN A 35 3.37 -1.21 12.37
N LYS A 36 3.94 -2.41 12.22
CA LYS A 36 3.30 -3.55 11.57
C LYS A 36 2.75 -4.52 12.62
N ARG A 37 1.55 -5.04 12.40
CA ARG A 37 1.02 -6.23 13.10
C ARG A 37 0.41 -7.19 12.08
N SER A 38 0.79 -8.46 12.15
CA SER A 38 0.15 -9.52 11.36
C SER A 38 -1.15 -9.93 12.05
N LYS A 39 -2.27 -9.93 11.32
CA LYS A 39 -3.52 -10.52 11.83
C LYS A 39 -3.51 -12.00 11.46
N SER A 40 -2.86 -12.85 12.29
CA SER A 40 -2.90 -14.30 12.07
C SER A 40 -4.34 -14.78 12.18
N GLY A 41 -4.81 -15.61 11.25
CA GLY A 41 -6.23 -15.95 10.98
C GLY A 41 -7.06 -16.59 12.10
N LYS A 42 -6.65 -16.53 13.38
CA LYS A 42 -7.45 -17.03 14.50
C LYS A 42 -8.63 -16.13 14.89
N GLU A 43 -8.65 -14.87 14.43
CA GLU A 43 -9.73 -13.90 14.70
C GLU A 43 -10.57 -13.55 13.45
N VAL A 44 -10.34 -14.22 12.30
CA VAL A 44 -11.03 -13.97 11.02
C VAL A 44 -11.91 -15.17 10.64
N PHE A 45 -12.61 -15.76 11.62
CA PHE A 45 -13.50 -16.91 11.39
C PHE A 45 -14.98 -16.55 11.40
N SER A 46 -15.35 -15.29 11.15
CA SER A 46 -16.76 -14.92 11.03
C SER A 46 -16.93 -13.81 10.01
N ALA A 47 -17.68 -14.16 8.95
CA ALA A 47 -18.07 -13.38 7.77
C ALA A 47 -17.06 -13.42 6.59
N ASP A 48 -17.48 -14.15 5.58
CA ASP A 48 -16.95 -14.30 4.21
C ASP A 48 -15.75 -15.23 3.96
N GLN A 49 -16.07 -16.29 3.19
CA GLN A 49 -15.13 -17.19 2.53
C GLN A 49 -14.30 -16.42 1.49
N GLU A 50 -13.08 -16.91 1.22
CA GLU A 50 -12.20 -16.48 0.12
C GLU A 50 -11.55 -15.12 0.44
N ILE A 51 -10.31 -15.03 0.94
CA ILE A 51 -9.05 -15.63 0.51
C ILE A 51 -8.20 -15.70 1.80
N ALA A 52 -7.41 -16.75 1.99
CA ALA A 52 -6.42 -16.82 3.08
C ALA A 52 -5.23 -15.88 2.78
N THR A 53 -5.53 -14.61 2.54
CA THR A 53 -4.58 -13.58 2.19
C THR A 53 -3.86 -13.13 3.45
N GLU A 54 -2.56 -12.89 3.36
CA GLU A 54 -1.79 -12.35 4.48
C GLU A 54 -2.33 -10.95 4.83
N VAL A 55 -3.17 -10.85 5.85
CA VAL A 55 -3.73 -9.57 6.34
C VAL A 55 -2.75 -8.94 7.32
N MET A 56 -2.42 -7.68 7.06
CA MET A 56 -1.55 -6.86 7.89
C MET A 56 -2.28 -5.60 8.37
N VAL A 57 -1.90 -5.14 9.55
CA VAL A 57 -2.32 -3.86 10.10
C VAL A 57 -1.09 -2.95 10.19
N PHE A 58 -1.17 -1.79 9.55
CA PHE A 58 -0.15 -0.76 9.57
C PHE A 58 -0.66 0.45 10.34
N THR A 59 0.02 0.81 11.43
CA THR A 59 -0.24 2.07 12.15
C THR A 59 0.78 3.11 11.74
N ILE A 60 0.32 4.22 11.16
CA ILE A 60 1.15 5.35 10.71
C ILE A 60 0.77 6.63 11.45
N ARG A 61 1.61 7.66 11.36
CA ARG A 61 1.16 9.03 11.68
C ARG A 61 0.06 9.40 10.70
N TYR A 62 -0.95 10.15 11.18
CA TYR A 62 -2.09 10.49 10.34
C TYR A 62 -1.66 11.13 9.02
N LYS A 63 -2.19 10.58 7.93
CA LYS A 63 -2.05 11.03 6.55
C LYS A 63 -3.39 10.83 5.84
N PRO A 64 -3.73 11.66 4.84
CA PRO A 64 -4.95 11.49 4.04
C PRO A 64 -4.78 10.35 3.03
N VAL A 65 -4.89 9.13 3.53
CA VAL A 65 -4.88 7.87 2.77
C VAL A 65 -6.31 7.53 2.36
N LEU A 66 -6.47 6.93 1.18
CA LEU A 66 -7.74 6.46 0.64
C LEU A 66 -7.75 4.93 0.59
N VAL A 67 -8.95 4.34 0.57
CA VAL A 67 -9.12 2.88 0.40
C VAL A 67 -8.66 2.41 -0.99
N THR A 68 -8.69 3.30 -1.99
CA THR A 68 -8.18 3.06 -3.34
C THR A 68 -6.66 3.18 -3.45
N ASP A 69 -5.96 3.59 -2.38
CA ASP A 69 -4.51 3.57 -2.36
C ASP A 69 -4.01 2.14 -2.06
N ARG A 70 -2.75 1.86 -2.40
CA ARG A 70 -2.09 0.60 -2.07
C ARG A 70 -0.82 0.81 -1.26
N ILE A 71 -0.41 -0.20 -0.52
CA ILE A 71 0.80 -0.18 0.30
C ILE A 71 1.85 -1.11 -0.32
N VAL A 72 3.06 -0.59 -0.55
CA VAL A 72 4.23 -1.40 -0.89
C VAL A 72 5.05 -1.62 0.38
N TYR A 73 5.28 -2.89 0.71
CA TYR A 73 6.08 -3.30 1.86
C TYR A 73 6.86 -4.58 1.53
N GLU A 74 8.18 -4.53 1.70
CA GLU A 74 9.10 -5.63 1.35
C GLU A 74 8.92 -6.10 -0.11
N GLY A 75 8.64 -5.14 -1.02
CA GLY A 75 8.40 -5.38 -2.44
C GLY A 75 7.01 -5.95 -2.76
N ARG A 76 6.20 -6.32 -1.76
CA ARG A 76 4.84 -6.83 -1.96
C ARG A 76 3.82 -5.71 -1.96
N ILE A 77 2.77 -5.90 -2.76
CA ILE A 77 1.64 -4.98 -2.85
C ILE A 77 0.52 -5.44 -1.90
N TYR A 78 0.00 -4.52 -1.12
CA TYR A 78 -1.12 -4.74 -0.23
C TYR A 78 -2.26 -3.75 -0.55
N ASP A 79 -3.44 -4.30 -0.77
CA ASP A 79 -4.67 -3.52 -0.99
C ASP A 79 -5.25 -3.07 0.34
N ILE A 80 -5.62 -1.80 0.44
CA ILE A 80 -6.18 -1.23 1.65
C ILE A 80 -7.63 -1.67 1.82
N LEU A 81 -7.94 -2.21 2.99
CA LEU A 81 -9.29 -2.64 3.36
C LEU A 81 -9.97 -1.56 4.21
N PRO A 82 -11.26 -1.26 3.95
CA PRO A 82 -12.04 -0.43 4.85
C PRO A 82 -12.36 -1.18 6.15
N PRO A 83 -12.55 -0.47 7.29
CA PRO A 83 -12.44 0.98 7.45
C PRO A 83 -11.00 1.46 7.72
N LEU A 84 -10.73 2.72 7.36
CA LEU A 84 -9.55 3.46 7.79
C LEU A 84 -9.79 4.02 9.21
N ASN A 85 -9.06 3.48 10.20
CA ASN A 85 -9.33 3.78 11.61
C ASN A 85 -8.46 4.94 12.11
N GLU A 86 -9.07 6.10 12.35
CA GLU A 86 -8.39 7.24 12.97
C GLU A 86 -8.23 7.02 14.48
N LEU A 87 -7.01 7.20 15.00
CA LEU A 87 -6.72 7.07 16.43
C LEU A 87 -6.23 8.40 17.01
N GLY A 88 -6.79 8.75 18.17
CA GLY A 88 -6.34 9.91 18.96
C GLY A 88 -6.55 11.26 18.26
N ARG A 89 -7.71 11.47 17.63
CA ARG A 89 -8.07 12.71 16.90
C ARG A 89 -7.07 13.06 15.79
N ARG A 90 -6.93 12.18 14.79
CA ARG A 90 -5.97 12.32 13.68
C ARG A 90 -4.51 12.39 14.13
N ARG A 91 -4.16 11.68 15.21
CA ARG A 91 -2.75 11.52 15.61
C ARG A 91 -2.12 10.36 14.85
N TYR A 92 -2.87 9.28 14.71
CA TYR A 92 -2.48 8.10 13.97
C TYR A 92 -3.61 7.63 13.06
N LEU A 93 -3.23 6.88 12.03
CA LEU A 93 -4.13 6.15 11.17
C LEU A 93 -3.74 4.67 11.23
N GLU A 94 -4.70 3.82 11.55
CA GLU A 94 -4.56 2.37 11.46
C GLU A 94 -5.22 1.90 10.17
N ILE A 95 -4.43 1.17 9.38
CA ILE A 95 -4.78 0.73 8.04
C ILE A 95 -4.72 -0.79 8.04
N THR A 96 -5.84 -1.45 7.75
CA THR A 96 -5.85 -2.88 7.47
C THR A 96 -5.62 -3.08 5.98
N ALA A 97 -4.75 -4.00 5.60
CA ALA A 97 -4.47 -4.28 4.20
C ALA A 97 -4.21 -5.77 3.97
N SER A 98 -4.57 -6.30 2.80
CA SER A 98 -4.34 -7.69 2.41
C SER A 98 -3.38 -7.76 1.23
N TRP A 99 -2.50 -8.75 1.22
CA TRP A 99 -1.58 -8.95 0.09
C TRP A 99 -2.37 -9.17 -1.21
N SER A 100 -2.10 -8.43 -2.29
CA SER A 100 -2.87 -8.61 -3.54
C SER A 100 -2.52 -9.90 -4.30
N GLY A 101 -1.46 -10.60 -3.87
CA GLY A 101 -0.83 -11.67 -4.65
C GLY A 101 0.30 -11.16 -5.55
N GLU A 102 0.43 -9.84 -5.67
CA GLU A 102 1.39 -9.19 -6.57
C GLU A 102 2.60 -8.65 -5.82
N THR A 103 3.65 -8.39 -6.59
CA THR A 103 4.90 -7.76 -6.17
C THR A 103 5.09 -6.53 -7.04
N GLU A 104 5.62 -5.45 -6.48
CA GLU A 104 5.92 -4.23 -7.21
C GLU A 104 6.94 -4.53 -8.31
N GLU A 105 6.60 -4.25 -9.56
CA GLU A 105 7.52 -4.33 -10.69
C GLU A 105 8.50 -3.17 -10.64
N ILE A 106 9.79 -3.48 -10.52
CA ILE A 106 10.86 -2.49 -10.41
C ILE A 106 11.42 -2.23 -11.82
N PRO A 107 11.30 -0.99 -12.35
CA PRO A 107 11.86 -0.65 -13.65
C PRO A 107 13.39 -0.81 -13.69
N GLU A 108 13.93 -1.18 -14.85
CA GLU A 108 15.38 -1.20 -15.06
C GLU A 108 15.98 0.20 -14.83
N GLY A 109 17.06 0.26 -14.04
CA GLY A 109 17.71 1.53 -13.67
C GLY A 109 17.06 2.29 -12.50
N ALA A 110 15.96 1.78 -11.92
CA ALA A 110 15.34 2.41 -10.76
C ALA A 110 16.14 2.16 -9.48
N ILE A 111 16.17 3.16 -8.59
CA ILE A 111 16.77 3.02 -7.26
C ILE A 111 15.76 2.33 -6.34
N VAL A 112 16.08 1.12 -5.90
CA VAL A 112 15.25 0.35 -4.96
C VAL A 112 15.49 0.84 -3.54
N LEU A 113 14.41 1.16 -2.86
CA LEU A 113 14.39 1.54 -1.46
C LEU A 113 14.37 0.29 -0.56
N GLU A 114 14.79 0.43 0.69
CA GLU A 114 14.84 -0.69 1.67
C GLU A 114 13.48 -1.37 1.89
N ASN A 115 12.38 -0.68 1.61
CA ASN A 115 11.03 -1.20 1.73
C ASN A 115 10.50 -1.86 0.44
N GLY A 116 11.32 -1.96 -0.60
CA GLY A 116 10.99 -2.56 -1.89
C GLY A 116 10.21 -1.67 -2.86
N ALA A 117 9.92 -0.41 -2.50
CA ALA A 117 9.49 0.58 -3.48
C ALA A 117 10.69 1.10 -4.28
N TYR A 118 10.44 1.81 -5.39
CA TYR A 118 11.52 2.33 -6.24
C TYR A 118 11.38 3.83 -6.51
N ILE A 119 12.49 4.47 -6.90
CA ILE A 119 12.53 5.84 -7.43
C ILE A 119 13.12 5.76 -8.84
N VAL A 120 12.40 6.29 -9.84
CA VAL A 120 12.95 6.49 -11.18
C VAL A 120 13.76 7.78 -11.16
N THR A 121 15.06 7.69 -11.44
CA THR A 121 15.87 8.87 -11.72
C THR A 121 15.66 9.24 -13.18
N GLU A 122 15.09 10.42 -13.45
CA GLU A 122 15.14 10.99 -14.80
C GLU A 122 16.62 11.17 -15.16
N GLY A 123 17.05 10.53 -16.25
CA GLY A 123 18.40 10.66 -16.81
C GLY A 123 18.59 11.99 -17.54
#